data_AF-A0A7V8XD81-F1
#
_entry.id   AF-A0A7V8XD81-F1
#
_cell.length_a   1.000
_cell.length_b   1.000
_cell.length_c   1.000
_cell.angle_alpha   90.00
_cell.angle_beta   90.00
_cell.angle_gamma   90.00
#
_symmetry.space_group_name_H-M   'P 1'
#
loop_
_entity.id
_entity.type
_entity.pdbx_description
1 polymer ?
#
loop_
_entity_poly.entity_id
_entity_poly.type
_entity_poly.pdbx_seq_one_letter_code
_entity_poly.pdbx_strand_id
1 'polypeptide(L)'
;MCSAGGAPTRSRFRTALVALALASMVSVVTAPRVTAQQTEMEKSRQRLDEIRRERERLRSQQQRLSGQLTDAGAALRNIERQRQATNRLVNEIEQQIGGLGSQLERSAAELALAQDNLVERRAVLRRRLTDIYKRGPLYTFQVLLAAESFGDLLTRYKYLFLTSRQDRDLMEDVEQLTTRVQRERNTLLGIRGELDRRREEREAELERYSRLAEERQTQLTTLGRRSTQTRQQITALERDEARLNTVLAELARRATAARAAR
;
A
#
# COMPACT_ATOMS: atom_id res chain seq x y z
N MET A 1 46.90 52.47 97.81
CA MET A 1 46.66 51.23 97.05
C MET A 1 46.92 51.59 95.59
N CYS A 2 48.19 51.59 95.17
CA CYS A 2 48.92 50.41 94.65
C CYS A 2 48.21 49.89 93.39
N SER A 3 48.81 49.81 92.20
CA SER A 3 50.23 49.72 91.85
C SER A 3 50.31 50.01 90.34
N ALA A 4 51.15 50.97 89.93
CA ALA A 4 52.39 50.74 89.16
C ALA A 4 52.14 50.26 87.71
N GLY A 5 52.68 50.89 86.68
CA GLY A 5 53.95 51.61 86.62
C GLY A 5 54.71 51.03 85.42
N GLY A 6 55.15 51.89 84.51
CA GLY A 6 55.87 51.48 83.31
C GLY A 6 56.06 52.66 82.38
N ALA A 7 57.07 53.47 82.70
CA ALA A 7 57.40 54.74 82.08
C ALA A 7 58.33 54.56 80.85
N PRO A 8 59.06 55.60 80.38
CA PRO A 8 58.76 56.44 79.22
C PRO A 8 59.83 56.26 78.11
N THR A 9 59.75 56.91 76.95
CA THR A 9 60.55 58.12 76.58
C THR A 9 60.37 58.31 75.06
N ARG A 10 59.87 59.46 74.60
CA ARG A 10 60.62 60.66 74.17
C ARG A 10 61.80 60.39 73.24
N SER A 11 61.70 61.01 72.05
CA SER A 11 62.70 61.88 71.39
C SER A 11 62.74 61.54 69.88
N ARG A 12 62.39 62.45 68.97
CA ARG A 12 63.02 63.72 68.54
C ARG A 12 63.81 63.51 67.25
N PHE A 13 63.75 64.54 66.40
CA PHE A 13 64.68 64.88 65.32
C PHE A 13 64.77 63.86 64.17
N ARG A 14 64.15 64.17 63.02
CA ARG A 14 64.70 64.97 61.90
C ARG A 14 65.80 64.25 61.12
N THR A 15 65.61 64.33 59.80
CA THR A 15 66.59 64.30 58.72
C THR A 15 67.30 62.98 58.43
N ALA A 16 67.15 62.52 57.19
CA ALA A 16 68.22 62.28 56.21
C ALA A 16 67.71 61.24 55.20
N LEU A 17 67.49 61.65 53.95
CA LEU A 17 68.40 61.46 52.79
C LEU A 17 67.95 60.28 51.90
N VAL A 18 67.64 60.65 50.66
CA VAL A 18 68.11 60.03 49.41
C VAL A 18 67.67 58.59 49.11
N ALA A 19 66.89 58.44 48.04
CA ALA A 19 67.31 57.72 46.83
C ALA A 19 66.25 57.78 45.72
N LEU A 20 66.60 58.48 44.63
CA LEU A 20 66.55 58.00 43.24
C LEU A 20 65.54 56.88 42.89
N ALA A 21 64.55 57.17 42.04
CA ALA A 21 64.36 56.54 40.72
C ALA A 21 62.95 56.75 40.11
N LEU A 22 62.96 56.92 38.78
CA LEU A 22 62.00 56.43 37.79
C LEU A 22 60.63 57.11 37.58
N ALA A 23 60.40 57.33 36.28
CA ALA A 23 59.16 57.11 35.53
C ALA A 23 58.35 58.34 35.12
N SER A 24 58.59 58.71 33.87
CA SER A 24 57.62 59.26 32.93
C SER A 24 56.25 58.56 33.01
N MET A 25 55.20 59.33 33.26
CA MET A 25 53.80 59.00 32.99
C MET A 25 53.07 60.35 33.11
N VAL A 26 52.36 60.86 32.11
CA VAL A 26 51.12 60.29 31.58
C VAL A 26 51.05 60.53 30.08
N SER A 27 51.34 59.47 29.31
CA SER A 27 50.83 59.34 27.96
C SER A 27 49.37 58.91 28.02
N VAL A 28 48.55 59.66 27.30
CA VAL A 28 47.20 59.36 26.80
C VAL A 28 46.79 57.89 26.91
N VAL A 29 45.87 57.58 27.82
CA VAL A 29 45.12 56.31 27.82
C VAL A 29 43.86 56.51 26.97
N THR A 30 43.95 56.18 25.69
CA THR A 30 42.79 55.99 24.80
C THR A 30 42.91 54.64 24.08
N ALA A 31 42.63 53.54 24.76
CA ALA A 31 42.31 52.27 24.09
C ALA A 31 41.58 51.29 25.02
N PRO A 32 40.28 51.02 24.75
CA PRO A 32 39.83 49.62 24.66
C PRO A 32 38.90 49.33 23.47
N ARG A 33 38.64 50.30 22.56
CA ARG A 33 37.67 50.11 21.46
C ARG A 33 38.13 49.15 20.34
N VAL A 34 39.43 48.92 20.18
CA VAL A 34 39.99 48.15 19.06
C VAL A 34 39.86 46.63 19.25
N THR A 35 39.89 46.13 20.49
CA THR A 35 39.80 44.69 20.81
C THR A 35 38.36 44.16 20.71
N ALA A 36 37.36 44.97 21.07
CA ALA A 36 35.94 44.61 20.89
C ALA A 36 35.54 44.47 19.41
N GLN A 37 36.06 45.33 18.54
CA GLN A 37 35.79 45.28 17.09
C GLN A 37 36.45 44.08 16.40
N GLN A 38 37.63 43.66 16.85
CA GLN A 38 38.33 42.49 16.31
C GLN A 38 37.60 41.18 16.65
N THR A 39 37.14 41.05 17.90
CA THR A 39 36.38 39.88 18.36
C THR A 39 35.01 39.76 17.68
N GLU A 40 34.34 40.87 17.35
CA GLU A 40 33.08 40.87 16.59
C GLU A 40 33.27 40.46 15.12
N MET A 41 34.38 40.88 14.48
CA MET A 41 34.75 40.42 13.14
C MET A 41 35.05 38.91 13.10
N GLU A 42 35.79 38.39 14.08
CA GLU A 42 36.10 36.96 14.16
C GLU A 42 34.85 36.11 14.36
N LYS A 43 33.95 36.50 15.27
CA LYS A 43 32.66 35.83 15.47
C LYS A 43 31.80 35.86 14.20
N SER A 44 31.78 36.99 13.50
CA SER A 44 31.03 37.13 12.24
C SER A 44 31.61 36.26 11.12
N ARG A 45 32.94 36.13 11.04
CA ARG A 45 33.63 35.20 10.11
C ARG A 45 33.33 33.74 10.43
N GLN A 46 33.43 33.34 11.69
CA GLN A 46 33.09 31.98 12.13
C GLN A 46 31.64 31.62 11.78
N ARG A 47 30.70 32.54 12.06
CA ARG A 47 29.28 32.33 11.74
C ARG A 47 29.02 32.23 10.25
N LEU A 48 29.76 32.99 9.45
CA LEU A 48 29.67 32.93 7.99
C LEU A 48 30.22 31.59 7.45
N ASP A 49 31.32 31.09 8.00
CA ASP A 49 31.85 29.76 7.65
C ASP A 49 30.89 28.63 8.04
N GLU A 50 30.22 28.74 9.18
CA GLU A 50 29.18 27.79 9.62
C GLU A 50 27.99 27.77 8.65
N ILE A 51 27.47 28.95 8.29
CA ILE A 51 26.37 29.08 7.30
C ILE A 51 26.78 28.50 5.95
N ARG A 52 28.01 28.74 5.49
CA ARG A 52 28.52 28.16 4.23
C ARG A 52 28.57 26.64 4.27
N ARG A 53 29.07 26.06 5.36
CA ARG A 53 29.11 24.60 5.56
C ARG A 53 27.71 24.01 5.57
N GLU A 54 26.77 24.64 6.27
CA GLU A 54 25.39 24.17 6.35
C GLU A 54 24.68 24.26 4.99
N ARG A 55 24.88 25.36 4.26
CA ARG A 55 24.38 25.50 2.88
C ARG A 55 24.92 24.39 1.98
N GLU A 56 26.21 24.08 2.06
CA GLU A 56 26.83 23.05 1.22
C GLU A 56 26.27 21.64 1.53
N ARG A 57 26.02 21.35 2.81
CA ARG A 57 25.32 20.13 3.24
C ARG A 57 23.90 20.07 2.67
N LEU A 58 23.13 21.15 2.80
CA LEU A 58 21.76 21.21 2.25
C LEU A 58 21.74 21.14 0.72
N ARG A 59 22.72 21.72 0.02
CA ARG A 59 22.88 21.57 -1.44
C ARG A 59 23.14 20.12 -1.84
N SER A 60 24.02 19.44 -1.11
CA SER A 60 24.28 18.00 -1.32
C SER A 60 23.02 17.17 -1.07
N GLN A 61 22.26 17.48 -0.01
CA GLN A 61 20.99 16.84 0.29
C GLN A 61 19.94 17.12 -0.81
N GLN A 62 19.87 18.34 -1.33
CA GLN A 62 18.97 18.72 -2.41
C GLN A 62 19.27 17.96 -3.70
N GLN A 63 20.55 17.74 -4.00
CA GLN A 63 20.96 16.96 -5.17
C GLN A 63 20.56 15.48 -5.03
N ARG A 64 20.72 14.89 -3.84
CA ARG A 64 20.24 13.54 -3.52
C ARG A 64 18.72 13.43 -3.64
N LEU A 65 17.97 14.39 -3.07
CA LEU A 65 16.51 14.44 -3.17
C LEU A 65 16.03 14.58 -4.62
N SER A 66 16.76 15.34 -5.45
CA SER A 66 16.43 15.51 -6.87
C SER A 66 16.66 14.22 -7.67
N GLY A 67 17.73 13.48 -7.35
CA GLY A 67 17.95 12.13 -7.90
C GLY A 67 16.82 11.18 -7.50
N GLN A 68 16.50 11.10 -6.21
CA GLN A 68 15.41 10.28 -5.70
C GLN A 68 14.04 10.61 -6.32
N LEU A 69 13.74 11.89 -6.56
CA LEU A 69 12.52 12.31 -7.26
C LEU A 69 12.50 11.85 -8.72
N THR A 70 13.64 11.89 -9.40
CA THR A 70 13.76 11.42 -10.78
C THR A 70 13.54 9.91 -10.88
N ASP A 71 14.17 9.16 -9.97
CA ASP A 71 14.01 7.70 -9.87
C ASP A 71 12.57 7.32 -9.51
N ALA A 72 11.97 8.00 -8.53
CA ALA A 72 10.58 7.79 -8.14
C ALA A 72 9.61 8.13 -9.29
N GLY A 73 9.90 9.18 -10.07
CA GLY A 73 9.14 9.51 -11.29
C GLY A 73 9.28 8.44 -12.39
N ALA A 74 10.46 7.84 -12.55
CA ALA A 74 10.66 6.72 -13.47
C ALA A 74 9.90 5.46 -13.00
N ALA A 75 9.93 5.17 -11.69
CA ALA A 75 9.15 4.10 -11.09
C ALA A 75 7.65 4.31 -11.29
N LEU A 76 7.14 5.54 -11.16
CA LEU A 76 5.72 5.84 -11.41
C LEU A 76 5.31 5.61 -12.87
N ARG A 77 6.16 5.98 -13.83
CA ARG A 77 5.92 5.63 -15.26
C ARG A 77 5.88 4.13 -15.49
N ASN A 78 6.70 3.36 -14.75
CA ASN A 78 6.65 1.90 -14.81
C ASN A 78 5.34 1.36 -14.24
N ILE A 79 4.90 1.88 -13.10
CA ILE A 79 3.61 1.52 -12.48
C ILE A 79 2.44 1.87 -13.41
N GLU A 80 2.47 2.99 -14.11
CA GLU A 80 1.42 3.34 -15.07
C GLU A 80 1.37 2.34 -16.24
N ARG A 81 2.52 1.83 -16.70
CA ARG A 81 2.53 0.74 -17.69
C ARG A 81 1.98 -0.56 -17.09
N GLN A 82 2.35 -0.86 -15.85
CA GLN A 82 1.80 -2.00 -15.12
C GLN A 82 0.29 -1.87 -14.92
N ARG A 83 -0.23 -0.67 -14.65
CA ARG A 83 -1.67 -0.36 -14.58
C ARG A 83 -2.38 -0.73 -15.86
N GLN A 84 -1.83 -0.31 -17.00
CA GLN A 84 -2.43 -0.65 -18.29
C GLN A 84 -2.45 -2.16 -18.52
N ALA A 85 -1.41 -2.89 -18.11
CA ALA A 85 -1.39 -4.35 -18.18
C ALA A 85 -2.41 -4.99 -17.22
N THR A 86 -2.47 -4.55 -15.96
CA THR A 86 -3.44 -5.01 -14.97
C THR A 86 -4.87 -4.73 -15.40
N ASN A 87 -5.16 -3.55 -15.96
CA ASN A 87 -6.49 -3.24 -16.48
C ASN A 87 -6.90 -4.16 -17.63
N ARG A 88 -5.96 -4.50 -18.53
CA ARG A 88 -6.23 -5.49 -19.59
C ARG A 88 -6.55 -6.86 -18.99
N LEU A 89 -5.78 -7.30 -18.00
CA LEU A 89 -6.02 -8.56 -17.30
C LEU A 89 -7.38 -8.56 -16.59
N VAL A 90 -7.71 -7.49 -15.85
CA VAL A 90 -9.02 -7.35 -15.18
C VAL A 90 -10.16 -7.37 -16.19
N ASN A 91 -10.02 -6.67 -17.33
CA ASN A 91 -11.04 -6.69 -18.39
C ASN A 91 -11.20 -8.09 -18.99
N GLU A 92 -10.11 -8.83 -19.18
CA GLU A 92 -10.16 -10.22 -19.65
C GLU A 92 -10.86 -11.13 -18.64
N ILE A 93 -10.55 -10.99 -17.35
CA ILE A 93 -11.25 -11.71 -16.27
C ILE A 93 -12.73 -11.34 -16.24
N GLU A 94 -13.10 -10.08 -16.44
CA GLU A 94 -14.51 -9.65 -16.51
C GLU A 94 -15.26 -10.28 -17.69
N GLN A 95 -14.61 -10.37 -18.86
CA GLN A 95 -15.19 -11.07 -20.01
C GLN A 95 -15.38 -12.56 -19.71
N GLN A 96 -14.40 -13.20 -19.06
CA GLN A 96 -14.50 -14.60 -18.63
C GLN A 96 -15.63 -14.79 -17.60
N ILE A 97 -15.77 -13.89 -16.62
CA ILE A 97 -16.87 -13.91 -15.65
C ILE A 97 -18.22 -13.77 -16.36
N GLY A 98 -18.34 -12.87 -17.33
CA GLY A 98 -19.57 -12.72 -18.13
C GLY A 98 -19.90 -14.00 -18.92
N GLY A 99 -18.90 -14.60 -19.55
CA GLY A 99 -19.03 -15.87 -20.27
C GLY A 99 -19.48 -17.01 -19.35
N LEU A 100 -18.79 -17.19 -18.21
CA LEU A 100 -19.13 -18.20 -17.20
C LEU A 100 -20.51 -17.96 -16.58
N GLY A 101 -20.89 -16.70 -16.34
CA GLY A 101 -22.23 -16.34 -15.86
C GLY A 101 -23.32 -16.77 -16.84
N SER A 102 -23.15 -16.46 -18.12
CA SER A 102 -24.09 -16.89 -19.17
C SER A 102 -24.16 -18.41 -19.33
N GLN A 103 -23.04 -19.11 -19.11
CA GLN A 103 -22.99 -20.57 -19.13
C GLN A 103 -23.70 -21.16 -17.91
N LEU A 104 -23.51 -20.55 -16.73
CA LEU A 104 -24.16 -20.96 -15.49
C LEU A 104 -25.68 -20.83 -15.60
N GLU A 105 -26.19 -19.73 -16.14
CA GLU A 105 -27.62 -19.51 -16.35
C GLU A 105 -28.24 -20.54 -17.30
N ARG A 106 -27.56 -20.82 -18.43
CA ARG A 106 -28.00 -21.86 -19.38
C ARG A 106 -28.01 -23.24 -18.73
N SER A 107 -26.94 -23.63 -18.06
CA SER A 107 -26.85 -24.93 -17.38
C SER A 107 -27.85 -25.06 -16.22
N ALA A 108 -28.17 -23.96 -15.53
CA ALA A 108 -29.21 -23.97 -14.49
C ALA A 108 -30.61 -24.20 -15.07
N ALA A 109 -30.92 -23.58 -16.21
CA ALA A 109 -32.18 -23.79 -16.91
C ALA A 109 -32.30 -25.23 -17.46
N GLU A 110 -31.24 -25.75 -18.08
CA GLU A 110 -31.19 -27.14 -18.56
C GLU A 110 -31.38 -28.14 -17.42
N LEU A 111 -30.69 -27.91 -16.28
CA LEU A 111 -30.82 -28.75 -15.10
C LEU A 111 -32.25 -28.75 -14.53
N ALA A 112 -32.92 -27.60 -14.51
CA ALA A 112 -34.31 -27.50 -14.05
C ALA A 112 -35.25 -28.33 -14.94
N LEU A 113 -35.13 -28.20 -16.26
CA LEU A 113 -35.91 -29.00 -17.21
C LEU A 113 -35.64 -30.50 -17.07
N ALA A 114 -34.37 -30.89 -16.88
CA ALA A 114 -33.98 -32.28 -16.68
C ALA A 114 -34.54 -32.85 -15.35
N GLN A 115 -34.57 -32.04 -14.29
CA GLN A 115 -35.17 -32.42 -13.01
C GLN A 115 -36.68 -32.60 -13.12
N ASP A 116 -37.38 -31.70 -13.78
CA ASP A 116 -38.83 -31.80 -14.00
C ASP A 116 -39.18 -33.06 -14.79
N ASN A 117 -38.46 -33.32 -15.89
CA ASN A 117 -38.63 -34.54 -16.68
C ASN A 117 -38.38 -35.81 -15.85
N LEU A 118 -37.33 -35.81 -15.01
CA LEU A 118 -37.02 -36.93 -14.13
C LEU A 118 -38.13 -37.17 -13.11
N VAL A 119 -38.73 -36.13 -12.53
CA VAL A 119 -39.86 -36.24 -11.60
C VAL A 119 -41.07 -36.87 -12.29
N GLU A 120 -41.40 -36.42 -13.49
CA GLU A 120 -42.50 -36.97 -14.29
C GLU A 120 -42.27 -38.45 -14.60
N ARG A 121 -41.10 -38.80 -15.15
CA ARG A 121 -40.76 -40.18 -15.52
C ARG A 121 -40.74 -41.11 -14.32
N ARG A 122 -40.23 -40.65 -13.16
CA ARG A 122 -40.28 -41.41 -11.90
C ARG A 122 -41.71 -41.63 -11.41
N ALA A 123 -42.62 -40.67 -11.60
CA ALA A 123 -44.02 -40.83 -11.23
C ALA A 123 -44.70 -41.90 -12.10
N VAL A 124 -44.46 -41.88 -13.41
CA VAL A 124 -44.95 -42.91 -14.34
C VAL A 124 -44.39 -44.28 -13.95
N LEU A 125 -43.08 -44.40 -13.74
CA LEU A 125 -42.43 -45.65 -13.36
C LEU A 125 -42.99 -46.19 -12.03
N ARG A 126 -43.17 -45.33 -11.02
CA ARG A 126 -43.75 -45.72 -9.72
C ARG A 126 -45.16 -46.31 -9.88
N ARG A 127 -46.00 -45.68 -10.70
CA ARG A 127 -47.35 -46.18 -10.99
C ARG A 127 -47.29 -47.54 -11.68
N ARG A 128 -46.44 -47.69 -12.70
CA ARG A 128 -46.24 -48.97 -13.43
C ARG A 128 -45.79 -50.09 -12.51
N LEU A 129 -44.80 -49.84 -11.66
CA LEU A 129 -44.31 -50.83 -10.67
C LEU A 129 -45.40 -51.22 -9.67
N THR A 130 -46.23 -50.27 -9.23
CA THR A 130 -47.36 -50.54 -8.35
C THR A 130 -48.41 -51.42 -9.04
N ASP A 131 -48.72 -51.13 -10.31
CA ASP A 131 -49.69 -51.93 -11.09
C ASP A 131 -49.16 -53.35 -11.34
N ILE A 132 -47.87 -53.51 -11.66
CA ILE A 132 -47.22 -54.81 -11.83
C ILE A 132 -47.26 -55.60 -10.51
N TYR A 133 -46.94 -54.96 -9.38
CA TYR A 133 -46.99 -55.60 -8.07
C TYR A 133 -48.40 -56.07 -7.71
N LYS A 134 -49.42 -55.22 -7.91
CA LYS A 134 -50.83 -55.56 -7.61
C LYS A 134 -51.39 -56.70 -8.46
N ARG A 135 -50.90 -56.87 -9.70
CA ARG A 135 -51.29 -57.96 -10.59
C ARG A 135 -50.78 -59.32 -10.12
N GLY A 136 -49.67 -59.35 -9.37
CA GLY A 136 -49.07 -60.58 -8.85
C GLY A 136 -48.35 -61.42 -9.93
N PRO A 137 -47.59 -62.45 -9.51
CA PRO A 137 -46.69 -63.20 -10.39
C PRO A 137 -47.42 -64.06 -11.44
N LEU A 138 -48.69 -64.41 -11.20
CA LEU A 138 -49.46 -65.30 -12.08
C LEU A 138 -50.23 -64.57 -13.19
N TYR A 139 -50.29 -63.24 -13.18
CA TYR A 139 -51.10 -62.46 -14.12
C TYR A 139 -50.81 -62.77 -15.59
N THR A 140 -49.54 -62.87 -15.96
CA THR A 140 -49.12 -63.21 -17.34
C THR A 140 -49.71 -64.55 -17.78
N PHE A 141 -49.66 -65.57 -16.93
CA PHE A 141 -50.21 -66.89 -17.22
C PHE A 141 -51.73 -66.86 -17.29
N GLN A 142 -52.40 -66.12 -16.39
CA GLN A 142 -53.85 -65.96 -16.40
C GLN A 142 -54.36 -65.32 -17.70
N VAL A 143 -53.69 -64.26 -18.17
CA VAL A 143 -54.06 -63.57 -19.42
C VAL A 143 -53.88 -64.46 -20.65
N LEU A 144 -52.82 -65.27 -20.68
CA LEU A 144 -52.53 -66.18 -21.80
C LEU A 144 -53.48 -67.40 -21.80
N LEU A 145 -53.76 -67.99 -20.64
CA LEU A 145 -54.65 -69.15 -20.51
C LEU A 145 -56.13 -68.80 -20.73
N ALA A 146 -56.51 -67.53 -20.53
CA ALA A 146 -57.86 -67.04 -20.80
C ALA A 146 -58.09 -66.65 -22.27
N ALA A 147 -57.22 -67.06 -23.20
CA ALA A 147 -57.38 -66.78 -24.63
C ALA A 147 -58.41 -67.72 -25.27
N GLU A 148 -59.30 -67.19 -26.10
CA GLU A 148 -60.41 -67.96 -26.72
C GLU A 148 -60.02 -68.66 -28.02
N SER A 149 -58.91 -68.23 -28.64
CA SER A 149 -58.38 -68.80 -29.88
C SER A 149 -56.86 -68.63 -29.97
N PHE A 150 -56.22 -69.36 -30.88
CA PHE A 150 -54.78 -69.23 -31.13
C PHE A 150 -54.37 -67.82 -31.58
N GLY A 151 -55.21 -67.16 -32.40
CA GLY A 151 -54.97 -65.78 -32.82
C GLY A 151 -55.05 -64.78 -31.67
N ASP A 152 -55.98 -64.97 -30.74
CA ASP A 152 -56.10 -64.17 -29.52
C ASP A 152 -54.88 -64.38 -28.60
N LEU A 153 -54.44 -65.63 -28.42
CA LEU A 153 -53.22 -65.95 -27.67
C LEU A 153 -51.99 -65.22 -28.22
N LEU A 154 -51.76 -65.27 -29.54
CA LEU A 154 -50.62 -64.61 -30.18
C LEU A 154 -50.67 -63.09 -30.00
N THR A 155 -51.87 -62.51 -30.09
CA THR A 155 -52.10 -61.08 -29.89
C THR A 155 -51.78 -60.66 -28.45
N ARG A 156 -52.32 -61.38 -27.46
CA ARG A 156 -52.05 -61.13 -26.03
C ARG A 156 -50.57 -61.28 -25.69
N TYR A 157 -49.91 -62.32 -26.21
CA TYR A 157 -48.47 -62.51 -26.06
C TYR A 157 -47.68 -61.31 -26.59
N LYS A 158 -47.99 -60.87 -27.82
CA LYS A 158 -47.35 -59.70 -28.42
C LYS A 158 -47.54 -58.44 -27.58
N TYR A 159 -48.75 -58.18 -27.06
CA TYR A 159 -49.01 -57.03 -26.19
C TYR A 159 -48.24 -57.09 -24.87
N LEU A 160 -48.19 -58.26 -24.22
CA LEU A 160 -47.43 -58.45 -22.98
C LEU A 160 -45.93 -58.24 -23.21
N PHE A 161 -45.41 -58.73 -24.35
CA PHE A 161 -44.02 -58.52 -24.74
C PHE A 161 -43.70 -57.04 -24.98
N LEU A 162 -44.51 -56.34 -25.79
CA LEU A 162 -44.32 -54.91 -26.06
C LEU A 162 -44.40 -54.07 -24.77
N THR A 163 -45.34 -54.40 -23.89
CA THR A 163 -45.50 -53.72 -22.59
C THR A 163 -44.28 -53.94 -21.70
N SER A 164 -43.80 -55.19 -21.59
CA SER A 164 -42.62 -55.50 -20.78
C SER A 164 -41.36 -54.82 -21.32
N ARG A 165 -41.24 -54.70 -22.65
CA ARG A 165 -40.16 -53.95 -23.27
C ARG A 165 -40.25 -52.46 -22.92
N GLN A 166 -41.43 -51.85 -23.07
CA GLN A 166 -41.63 -50.45 -22.72
C GLN A 166 -41.36 -50.16 -21.23
N ASP A 167 -41.72 -51.07 -20.33
CA ASP A 167 -41.43 -50.92 -18.90
C ASP A 167 -39.93 -50.98 -18.60
N ARG A 168 -39.16 -51.80 -19.34
CA ARG A 168 -37.69 -51.82 -19.26
C ARG A 168 -37.07 -50.54 -19.82
N ASP A 169 -37.53 -50.10 -20.98
CA ASP A 169 -37.07 -48.86 -21.61
C ASP A 169 -37.32 -47.65 -20.67
N LEU A 170 -38.49 -47.61 -19.99
CA LEU A 170 -38.79 -46.57 -19.00
C LEU A 170 -37.85 -46.60 -17.78
N MET A 171 -37.45 -47.79 -17.33
CA MET A 171 -36.51 -47.92 -16.21
C MET A 171 -35.13 -47.40 -16.63
N GLU A 172 -34.66 -47.78 -17.82
CA GLU A 172 -33.40 -47.31 -18.39
C GLU A 172 -33.41 -45.79 -18.57
N ASP A 173 -34.49 -45.23 -19.13
CA ASP A 173 -34.66 -43.77 -19.28
C ASP A 173 -34.51 -43.04 -17.94
N VAL A 174 -35.15 -43.54 -16.87
CA VAL A 174 -35.08 -42.93 -15.53
C VAL A 174 -33.67 -43.01 -14.96
N GLU A 175 -32.96 -44.12 -15.16
CA GLU A 175 -31.57 -44.28 -14.73
C GLU A 175 -30.63 -43.33 -15.47
N GLN A 176 -30.77 -43.25 -16.80
CA GLN A 176 -29.99 -42.34 -17.63
C GLN A 176 -30.26 -40.87 -17.28
N LEU A 177 -31.52 -40.48 -17.08
CA LEU A 177 -31.91 -39.13 -16.65
C LEU A 177 -31.36 -38.81 -15.26
N THR A 178 -31.42 -39.75 -14.31
CA THR A 178 -30.84 -39.57 -12.98
C THR A 178 -29.33 -39.29 -13.07
N THR A 179 -28.62 -40.07 -13.88
CA THR A 179 -27.18 -39.90 -14.09
C THR A 179 -26.86 -38.59 -14.81
N ARG A 180 -27.71 -38.15 -15.75
CA ARG A 180 -27.56 -36.86 -16.43
C ARG A 180 -27.74 -35.69 -15.47
N VAL A 181 -28.82 -35.66 -14.69
CA VAL A 181 -29.09 -34.63 -13.68
C VAL A 181 -27.95 -34.53 -12.67
N GLN A 182 -27.41 -35.67 -12.22
CA GLN A 182 -26.28 -35.66 -11.28
C GLN A 182 -25.01 -35.06 -11.90
N ARG A 183 -24.72 -35.38 -13.16
CA ARG A 183 -23.58 -34.81 -13.90
C ARG A 183 -23.73 -33.31 -14.10
N GLU A 184 -24.89 -32.86 -14.58
CA GLU A 184 -25.19 -31.44 -14.79
C GLU A 184 -25.09 -30.64 -13.49
N ARG A 185 -25.57 -31.18 -12.37
CA ARG A 185 -25.41 -30.57 -11.04
C ARG A 185 -23.94 -30.40 -10.66
N ASN A 186 -23.11 -31.42 -10.89
CA ASN A 186 -21.68 -31.34 -10.60
C ASN A 186 -20.98 -30.31 -11.51
N THR A 187 -21.34 -30.26 -12.79
CA THR A 187 -20.84 -29.26 -13.74
C THR A 187 -21.22 -27.84 -13.30
N LEU A 188 -22.46 -27.62 -12.89
CA LEU A 188 -22.94 -26.32 -12.39
C LEU A 188 -22.17 -25.87 -11.15
N LEU A 189 -21.91 -26.78 -10.20
CA LEU A 189 -21.08 -26.50 -9.03
C LEU A 189 -19.64 -26.14 -9.42
N GLY A 190 -19.08 -26.82 -10.42
CA GLY A 190 -17.76 -26.51 -10.97
C GLY A 190 -17.69 -25.11 -11.59
N ILE A 191 -18.67 -24.75 -12.44
CA ILE A 191 -18.76 -23.42 -13.07
C ILE A 191 -18.91 -22.33 -12.01
N ARG A 192 -19.77 -22.55 -11.01
CA ARG A 192 -19.94 -21.60 -9.90
C ARG A 192 -18.63 -21.39 -9.12
N GLY A 193 -17.95 -22.48 -8.77
CA GLY A 193 -16.66 -22.40 -8.05
C GLY A 193 -15.55 -21.75 -8.86
N GLU A 194 -15.54 -21.91 -10.19
CA GLU A 194 -14.61 -21.19 -11.07
C GLU A 194 -14.95 -19.70 -11.13
N LEU A 195 -16.23 -19.35 -11.26
CA LEU A 195 -16.71 -17.97 -11.30
C LEU A 195 -16.39 -17.22 -10.00
N ASP A 196 -16.59 -17.85 -8.85
CA ASP A 196 -16.25 -17.26 -7.54
C ASP A 196 -14.73 -17.04 -7.43
N ARG A 197 -13.90 -18.02 -7.83
CA ARG A 197 -12.43 -17.86 -7.88
C ARG A 197 -11.99 -16.72 -8.79
N ARG A 198 -12.59 -16.57 -9.98
CA ARG A 198 -12.28 -15.46 -10.91
C ARG A 198 -12.63 -14.10 -10.32
N ARG A 199 -13.73 -14.00 -9.58
CA ARG A 199 -14.11 -12.76 -8.87
C ARG A 199 -13.12 -12.40 -7.77
N GLU A 200 -12.69 -13.39 -7.00
CA GLU A 200 -11.65 -13.21 -5.97
C GLU A 200 -10.31 -12.78 -6.57
N GLU A 201 -9.87 -13.43 -7.66
CA GLU A 201 -8.66 -13.06 -8.41
C GLU A 201 -8.72 -11.60 -8.90
N ARG A 202 -9.87 -11.18 -9.46
CA ARG A 202 -10.09 -9.80 -9.90
C ARG A 202 -9.96 -8.81 -8.75
N GLU A 203 -10.62 -9.07 -7.63
CA GLU A 203 -10.60 -8.18 -6.46
C GLU A 203 -9.19 -8.08 -5.87
N ALA A 204 -8.49 -9.21 -5.75
CA ALA A 204 -7.13 -9.25 -5.25
C ALA A 204 -6.15 -8.45 -6.13
N GLU A 205 -6.27 -8.54 -7.46
CA GLU A 205 -5.42 -7.75 -8.36
C GLU A 205 -5.74 -6.25 -8.32
N LEU A 206 -7.02 -5.87 -8.18
CA LEU A 206 -7.40 -4.47 -8.00
C LEU A 206 -6.87 -3.89 -6.68
N GLU A 207 -6.99 -4.63 -5.58
CA GLU A 207 -6.53 -4.20 -4.25
C GLU A 207 -4.99 -4.16 -4.18
N ARG A 208 -4.31 -5.12 -4.80
CA ARG A 208 -2.85 -5.11 -4.92
C ARG A 208 -2.37 -3.88 -5.69
N TYR A 209 -3.04 -3.58 -6.80
CA TYR A 209 -2.71 -2.43 -7.63
C TYR A 209 -2.97 -1.09 -6.90
N SER A 210 -4.13 -0.95 -6.25
CA SER A 210 -4.49 0.29 -5.53
C SER A 210 -3.50 0.61 -4.41
N ARG A 211 -3.11 -0.41 -3.63
CA ARG A 211 -2.08 -0.28 -2.57
C ARG A 211 -0.74 0.17 -3.13
N LEU A 212 -0.28 -0.43 -4.23
CA LEU A 212 0.98 -0.05 -4.87
C LEU A 212 0.95 1.39 -5.39
N ALA A 213 -0.17 1.81 -5.98
CA ALA A 213 -0.34 3.17 -6.46
C ALA A 213 -0.32 4.19 -5.31
N GLU A 214 -1.01 3.91 -4.21
CA GLU A 214 -1.07 4.79 -3.03
C GLU A 214 0.28 4.92 -2.33
N GLU A 215 1.01 3.81 -2.11
CA GLU A 215 2.34 3.83 -1.50
C GLU A 215 3.30 4.73 -2.30
N ARG A 216 3.19 4.71 -3.62
CA ARG A 216 4.12 5.42 -4.50
C ARG A 216 3.76 6.89 -4.61
N GLN A 217 2.47 7.21 -4.60
CA GLN A 217 1.99 8.59 -4.52
C GLN A 217 2.37 9.27 -3.19
N THR A 218 2.26 8.56 -2.08
CA THR A 218 2.67 9.07 -0.75
C THR A 218 4.18 9.28 -0.65
N GLN A 219 4.99 8.38 -1.24
CA GLN A 219 6.44 8.56 -1.35
C GLN A 219 6.80 9.82 -2.16
N LEU A 220 6.18 10.03 -3.32
CA LEU A 220 6.44 11.20 -4.16
C LEU A 220 6.08 12.51 -3.49
N THR A 221 4.90 12.58 -2.87
CA THR A 221 4.46 13.78 -2.15
C THR A 221 5.38 14.11 -0.98
N THR A 222 5.86 13.10 -0.25
CA THR A 222 6.82 13.27 0.85
C THR A 222 8.18 13.77 0.34
N LEU A 223 8.71 13.18 -0.73
CA LEU A 223 9.98 13.62 -1.34
C LEU A 223 9.86 15.05 -1.90
N GLY A 224 8.75 15.38 -2.55
CA GLY A 224 8.48 16.71 -3.10
C GLY A 224 8.41 17.79 -2.00
N ARG A 225 7.74 17.50 -0.88
CA ARG A 225 7.69 18.39 0.29
C ARG A 225 9.09 18.61 0.87
N ARG A 226 9.86 17.55 1.08
CA ARG A 226 11.25 17.63 1.60
C ARG A 226 12.14 18.46 0.68
N SER A 227 12.08 18.21 -0.63
CA SER A 227 12.83 18.98 -1.63
C SER A 227 12.47 20.47 -1.63
N THR A 228 11.20 20.80 -1.48
CA THR A 228 10.74 22.20 -1.41
C THR A 228 11.22 22.88 -0.14
N GLN A 229 11.12 22.21 1.01
CA GLN A 229 11.59 22.72 2.29
C GLN A 229 13.11 22.94 2.30
N THR A 230 13.89 21.98 1.82
CA THR A 230 15.35 22.10 1.72
C THR A 230 15.74 23.26 0.79
N ARG A 231 15.06 23.42 -0.35
CA ARG A 231 15.31 24.55 -1.25
C ARG A 231 15.00 25.90 -0.60
N GLN A 232 13.92 26.01 0.16
CA GLN A 232 13.60 27.23 0.93
C GLN A 232 14.66 27.55 1.99
N GLN A 233 15.16 26.54 2.70
CA GLN A 233 16.24 26.71 3.69
C GLN A 233 17.55 27.19 3.04
N ILE A 234 17.92 26.63 1.88
CA ILE A 234 19.09 27.08 1.12
C ILE A 234 18.94 28.56 0.75
N THR A 235 17.79 28.97 0.21
CA THR A 235 17.55 30.37 -0.16
C THR A 235 17.57 31.31 1.05
N ALA A 236 17.10 30.87 2.22
CA ALA A 236 17.21 31.65 3.45
C ALA A 236 18.67 31.83 3.87
N LEU A 237 19.47 30.75 3.89
CA LEU A 237 20.90 30.82 4.20
C LEU A 237 21.70 31.68 3.22
N GLU A 238 21.36 31.67 1.93
CA GLU A 238 21.98 32.55 0.93
C GLU A 238 21.71 34.04 1.21
N ARG A 239 20.49 34.39 1.66
CA ARG A 239 20.16 35.76 2.08
C ARG A 239 20.92 36.15 3.35
N ASP A 240 21.04 35.24 4.31
CA ASP A 240 21.76 35.49 5.56
C ASP A 240 23.27 35.63 5.32
N GLU A 241 23.85 34.82 4.44
CA GLU A 241 25.24 34.96 3.99
C GLU A 241 25.47 36.33 3.32
N ALA A 242 24.57 36.76 2.42
CA ALA A 242 24.66 38.07 1.78
C ALA A 242 24.62 39.23 2.80
N ARG A 243 23.71 39.16 3.78
CA ARG A 243 23.61 40.15 4.88
C ARG A 243 24.88 40.18 5.72
N LEU A 244 25.40 39.03 6.15
CA LEU A 244 26.62 38.96 6.95
C LEU A 244 27.84 39.48 6.19
N ASN A 245 27.94 39.20 4.89
CA ASN A 245 28.99 39.78 4.05
C ASN A 245 28.91 41.31 4.00
N THR A 246 27.71 41.89 3.88
CA THR A 246 27.56 43.37 3.92
C THR A 246 28.00 43.96 5.26
N VAL A 247 27.60 43.35 6.39
CA VAL A 247 28.01 43.80 7.73
C VAL A 247 29.52 43.69 7.92
N LEU A 248 30.13 42.58 7.48
CA LEU A 248 31.59 42.40 7.53
C LEU A 248 32.33 43.45 6.70
N ALA A 249 31.82 43.80 5.51
CA ALA A 249 32.40 44.84 4.67
C ALA A 249 32.31 46.24 5.33
N GLU A 250 31.19 46.55 5.99
CA GLU A 250 31.03 47.78 6.76
C GLU A 250 31.97 47.85 7.97
N LEU A 251 32.07 46.77 8.74
CA LEU A 251 33.00 46.67 9.88
C LEU A 251 34.46 46.82 9.43
N ALA A 252 34.83 46.21 8.30
CA ALA A 252 36.16 46.33 7.71
C ALA A 252 36.46 47.78 7.29
N ARG A 253 35.52 48.46 6.63
CA ARG A 253 35.65 49.89 6.26
C ARG A 253 35.79 50.79 7.49
N ARG A 254 35.03 50.54 8.55
CA ARG A 254 35.15 51.29 9.82
C ARG A 254 36.50 51.05 10.49
N ALA A 255 37.01 49.82 10.45
CA ALA A 255 38.30 49.47 11.02
C ALA A 255 39.49 50.10 10.25
N THR A 256 39.41 50.22 8.92
CA THR A 256 40.44 50.91 8.12
C THR A 256 40.40 52.42 8.33
N ALA A 257 39.21 53.03 8.36
CA ALA A 257 39.05 54.46 8.67
C ALA A 257 39.58 54.83 10.07
N ALA A 258 39.29 54.00 11.08
CA ALA A 258 39.80 54.21 12.44
C ALA A 258 41.32 54.01 12.57
N ARG A 259 41.95 53.26 11.66
CA ARG A 259 43.42 53.14 11.58
C ARG A 259 44.07 54.29 10.81
N ALA A 260 43.39 54.85 9.81
CA ALA A 260 43.87 56.00 9.04
C ALA A 260 43.71 57.34 9.79
N ALA A 261 42.80 57.40 10.77
CA ALA A 261 42.61 58.55 11.66
C ALA A 261 43.53 58.56 12.89
N ARG A 262 44.45 57.60 12.99
CA ARG A 262 45.51 57.51 14.01
C ARG A 262 46.85 57.85 13.39
#